data_AF-A0A091QT38-F1
#
_entry.id   AF-A0A091QT38-F1
#
_cell.length_a   1.000
_cell.length_b   1.000
_cell.length_c   1.000
_cell.angle_alpha   90.00
_cell.angle_beta   90.00
_cell.angle_gamma   90.00
#
_symmetry.space_group_name_H-M   'P 1'
#
loop_
_entity.id
_entity.type
_entity.pdbx_description
1 polymer ?
#
loop_
_entity_poly.entity_id
_entity_poly.type
_entity_poly.pdbx_seq_one_letter_code
_entity_poly.pdbx_strand_id
1 'polypeptide(L)'
;KVFESNEESGHLILTIVVSGHFFISQGRTVLEGFSLIDSHKWLRIVRRADCLLLRAQSKNECRMFRVQFGGNSKEQMQELCCSCVQKLAEYVPVQVMEGQSQQLCHSQLGHGENQEEDMEQNAAVLQRPDEPLPDSRTSLGERRSVTQLAQAVLRRGPELPLTHGHAAWHSWELGPFIRLCLLDQNFPAFVEEVEKELKKLTEG
;
A
#
# COMPACT_ATOMS: atom_id res chain seq x y z
N LYS A 1 -0.07 -13.09 25.20
CA LYS A 1 -0.94 -11.97 25.63
C LYS A 1 -2.08 -11.86 24.62
N VAL A 2 -3.32 -11.65 25.07
CA VAL A 2 -4.50 -11.53 24.20
C VAL A 2 -5.01 -10.10 24.31
N PHE A 3 -5.41 -9.52 23.19
CA PHE A 3 -6.02 -8.20 23.10
C PHE A 3 -7.39 -8.39 22.43
N GLU A 4 -8.39 -7.67 22.93
CA GLU A 4 -9.76 -7.73 22.43
C GLU A 4 -10.25 -6.33 22.14
N SER A 5 -11.04 -6.18 21.07
CA SER A 5 -11.70 -4.92 20.74
C SER A 5 -12.87 -4.68 21.71
N ASN A 6 -12.86 -3.57 22.44
CA ASN A 6 -13.98 -3.14 23.27
C ASN A 6 -14.00 -1.61 23.39
N GLU A 7 -15.06 -1.06 23.99
CA GLU A 7 -15.25 0.39 24.13
C GLU A 7 -14.20 1.04 25.04
N GLU A 8 -13.69 0.32 26.05
CA GLU A 8 -12.74 0.85 27.04
C GLU A 8 -11.31 0.95 26.51
N SER A 9 -10.83 -0.10 25.85
CA SER A 9 -9.45 -0.23 25.33
C SER A 9 -9.33 0.19 23.87
N GLY A 10 -10.46 0.35 23.18
CA GLY A 10 -10.53 0.68 21.76
C GLY A 10 -10.52 -0.53 20.83
N HIS A 11 -10.87 -0.29 19.58
CA HIS A 11 -10.91 -1.33 18.56
C HIS A 11 -9.52 -1.67 18.02
N LEU A 12 -9.28 -2.96 17.80
CA LEU A 12 -8.12 -3.46 17.08
C LEU A 12 -8.29 -3.23 15.58
N ILE A 13 -7.29 -2.60 14.98
CA ILE A 13 -7.28 -2.26 13.55
C ILE A 13 -6.02 -2.87 12.93
N LEU A 14 -6.23 -3.70 11.91
CA LEU A 14 -5.19 -4.17 11.01
C LEU A 14 -5.13 -3.24 9.80
N THR A 15 -3.94 -2.74 9.49
CA THR A 15 -3.73 -1.81 8.37
C THR A 15 -2.61 -2.31 7.47
N ILE A 16 -2.87 -2.35 6.16
CA ILE A 16 -1.88 -2.58 5.12
C ILE A 16 -1.81 -1.31 4.28
N VAL A 17 -0.66 -0.65 4.30
CA VAL A 17 -0.43 0.58 3.53
C VAL A 17 0.10 0.20 2.15
N VAL A 18 -0.24 0.97 1.12
CA VAL A 18 0.19 0.75 -0.28
C VAL A 18 1.72 0.61 -0.43
N SER A 19 2.48 1.25 0.45
CA SER A 19 3.94 1.10 0.54
C SER A 19 4.41 -0.28 1.05
N GLY A 20 3.49 -1.22 1.28
CA GLY A 20 3.79 -2.58 1.74
C GLY A 20 4.02 -2.68 3.24
N HIS A 21 3.53 -1.74 4.05
CA HIS A 21 3.69 -1.79 5.51
C HIS A 21 2.46 -2.38 6.19
N PHE A 22 2.69 -3.28 7.15
CA PHE A 22 1.67 -3.96 7.93
C PHE A 22 1.69 -3.48 9.37
N PHE A 23 0.52 -3.17 9.92
CA PHE A 23 0.37 -2.77 11.33
C PHE A 23 -0.86 -3.40 11.97
N ILE A 24 -0.75 -3.69 13.27
CA ILE A 24 -1.89 -3.90 14.16
C ILE A 24 -1.81 -2.85 15.24
N SER A 25 -2.90 -2.10 15.42
CA SER A 25 -2.99 -1.05 16.43
C SER A 25 -4.26 -1.16 17.25
N GLN A 26 -4.22 -0.65 18.47
CA GLN A 26 -5.37 -0.47 19.35
C GLN A 26 -5.37 0.96 19.86
N GLY A 27 -6.34 1.77 19.41
CA GLY A 27 -6.39 3.19 19.69
C GLY A 27 -5.13 3.95 19.22
N ARG A 28 -4.31 4.39 20.18
CA ARG A 28 -3.04 5.10 19.92
C ARG A 28 -1.80 4.22 19.99
N THR A 29 -1.96 2.95 20.35
CA THR A 29 -0.84 2.02 20.58
C THR A 29 -0.67 1.08 19.38
N VAL A 30 0.56 0.95 18.89
CA VAL A 30 0.91 -0.06 17.87
C VAL A 30 1.34 -1.33 18.59
N LEU A 31 0.69 -2.45 18.26
CA LEU A 31 0.97 -3.76 18.83
C LEU A 31 1.96 -4.56 17.97
N GLU A 32 1.80 -4.44 16.65
CA GLU A 32 2.67 -5.05 15.65
C GLU A 32 2.90 -4.06 14.50
N GLY A 33 4.11 -4.05 13.95
CA GLY A 33 4.48 -3.19 12.83
C GLY A 33 5.72 -3.71 12.11
N PHE A 34 5.62 -3.96 10.80
CA PHE A 34 6.75 -4.37 9.96
C PHE A 34 6.47 -4.17 8.47
N SER A 35 7.54 -4.19 7.67
CA SER A 35 7.44 -4.17 6.20
C SER A 35 7.16 -5.58 5.67
N LEU A 36 6.25 -5.68 4.70
CA LEU A 36 5.96 -6.90 3.95
C LEU A 36 6.92 -7.09 2.76
N ILE A 37 7.65 -6.04 2.36
CA ILE A 37 8.60 -6.08 1.24
C ILE A 37 9.71 -7.10 1.54
N ASP A 38 9.92 -8.02 0.61
CA ASP A 38 10.89 -9.13 0.71
C ASP A 38 10.77 -9.99 1.99
N SER A 39 9.58 -10.00 2.60
CA SER A 39 9.38 -10.66 3.88
C SER A 39 9.30 -12.19 3.82
N HIS A 40 9.16 -12.77 2.62
CA HIS A 40 8.97 -14.22 2.41
C HIS A 40 10.06 -15.12 3.02
N LYS A 41 11.25 -14.58 3.32
CA LYS A 41 12.36 -15.33 3.94
C LYS A 41 12.20 -15.50 5.45
N TRP A 42 11.49 -14.58 6.10
CA TRP A 42 11.41 -14.51 7.56
C TRP A 42 9.97 -14.49 8.08
N LEU A 43 8.98 -14.16 7.25
CA LEU A 43 7.57 -14.12 7.59
C LEU A 43 6.81 -15.25 6.89
N ARG A 44 6.03 -16.00 7.66
CA ARG A 44 5.05 -16.98 7.16
C ARG A 44 3.67 -16.62 7.66
N ILE A 45 2.71 -16.59 6.76
CA ILE A 45 1.31 -16.30 7.07
C ILE A 45 0.46 -17.51 6.68
N VAL A 46 -0.35 -17.97 7.62
CA VAL A 46 -1.32 -19.06 7.41
C VAL A 46 -2.71 -18.57 7.74
N ARG A 47 -3.64 -18.70 6.80
CA ARG A 47 -5.07 -18.47 6.99
C ARG A 47 -5.75 -19.78 7.38
N ARG A 48 -6.57 -19.72 8.43
CA ARG A 48 -7.52 -20.79 8.79
C ARG A 48 -8.86 -20.17 9.14
N ALA A 49 -9.89 -20.44 8.34
CA ALA A 49 -11.21 -19.81 8.48
C ALA A 49 -11.12 -18.26 8.55
N ASP A 50 -11.64 -17.65 9.61
CA ASP A 50 -11.66 -16.22 9.93
C ASP A 50 -10.40 -15.73 10.68
N CYS A 51 -9.34 -16.55 10.71
CA CYS A 51 -8.11 -16.25 11.43
C CYS A 51 -6.87 -16.22 10.52
N LEU A 52 -5.92 -15.36 10.86
CA LEU A 52 -4.56 -15.35 10.35
C LEU A 52 -3.57 -15.69 11.46
N LEU A 53 -2.66 -16.61 11.20
CA LEU A 53 -1.51 -16.91 12.03
C LEU A 53 -0.26 -16.39 11.33
N LEU A 54 0.45 -15.47 11.98
CA LEU A 54 1.69 -14.89 11.48
C LEU A 54 2.84 -15.43 12.33
N ARG A 55 3.85 -15.95 11.64
CA ARG A 55 5.11 -16.40 12.23
C ARG A 55 6.24 -15.61 11.62
N ALA A 56 6.83 -14.72 12.40
CA ALA A 56 8.05 -14.00 12.08
C ALA A 56 9.25 -14.70 12.72
N GLN A 57 10.26 -15.02 11.92
CA GLN A 57 11.46 -15.74 12.34
C GLN A 57 12.69 -14.85 12.12
N SER A 58 13.41 -14.57 13.20
CA SER A 58 14.74 -13.97 13.18
C SER A 58 15.80 -15.04 13.48
N LYS A 59 17.09 -14.67 13.44
CA LYS A 59 18.21 -15.61 13.67
C LYS A 59 18.10 -16.38 14.98
N ASN A 60 17.59 -15.75 16.05
CA ASN A 60 17.55 -16.33 17.39
C ASN A 60 16.15 -16.34 18.01
N GLU A 61 15.15 -15.76 17.35
CA GLU A 61 13.82 -15.58 17.93
C GLU A 61 12.72 -15.91 16.93
N CYS A 62 11.64 -16.49 17.42
CA CYS A 62 10.42 -16.75 16.65
C CYS A 62 9.27 -16.05 17.35
N ARG A 63 8.69 -15.05 16.69
CA ARG A 63 7.50 -14.36 17.17
C ARG A 63 6.28 -14.87 16.42
N MET A 64 5.31 -15.37 17.16
CA MET A 64 4.03 -15.83 16.62
C MET A 64 2.90 -15.03 17.22
N PHE A 65 1.97 -14.60 16.38
CA PHE A 65 0.72 -13.99 16.82
C PHE A 65 -0.41 -14.38 15.88
N ARG A 66 -1.62 -14.36 16.43
CA ARG A 66 -2.85 -14.71 15.71
C ARG A 66 -3.78 -13.51 15.70
N VAL A 67 -4.39 -13.27 14.55
CA VAL A 67 -5.45 -12.27 14.36
C VAL A 67 -6.73 -13.03 14.04
N GLN A 68 -7.83 -12.66 14.69
CA GLN A 68 -9.17 -13.12 14.37
C GLN A 68 -9.99 -11.91 13.92
N PHE A 69 -10.64 -12.02 12.77
CA PHE A 69 -11.46 -10.94 12.23
C PHE A 69 -12.80 -10.90 12.95
N GLY A 70 -13.22 -9.71 13.39
CA GLY A 70 -14.53 -9.49 13.98
C GLY A 70 -15.60 -9.23 12.93
N GLY A 71 -16.86 -9.50 13.26
CA GLY A 71 -18.00 -9.31 12.38
C GLY A 71 -19.31 -9.78 13.04
N ASN A 72 -20.43 -9.41 12.44
CA ASN A 72 -21.77 -9.72 12.93
C ASN A 72 -22.22 -11.14 12.54
N SER A 73 -21.53 -11.79 11.59
CA SER A 73 -21.77 -13.17 11.20
C SER A 73 -20.45 -13.86 10.82
N LYS A 74 -20.48 -15.20 10.76
CA LYS A 74 -19.32 -16.00 10.37
C LYS A 74 -18.89 -15.72 8.93
N GLU A 75 -19.87 -15.51 8.05
CA GLU A 75 -19.67 -15.20 6.63
C GLU A 75 -18.96 -13.86 6.48
N GLN A 76 -19.41 -12.83 7.21
CA GLN A 76 -18.76 -11.52 7.21
C GLN A 76 -17.31 -11.58 7.72
N MET A 77 -17.07 -12.32 8.82
CA MET A 77 -15.72 -12.50 9.36
C MET A 77 -14.79 -13.20 8.35
N GLN A 78 -15.31 -14.21 7.65
CA GLN A 78 -14.57 -14.92 6.61
C GLN A 78 -14.29 -14.04 5.39
N GLU A 79 -15.25 -13.21 4.97
CA GLU A 79 -15.12 -12.26 3.86
C GLU A 79 -14.05 -11.20 4.16
N LEU A 80 -14.10 -10.57 5.34
CA LEU A 80 -13.07 -9.62 5.78
C LEU A 80 -11.68 -10.27 5.81
N CYS A 81 -11.60 -11.49 6.33
CA CYS A 81 -10.37 -12.28 6.30
C CYS A 81 -9.93 -12.56 4.85
N CYS A 82 -10.85 -12.87 3.92
CA CYS A 82 -10.55 -13.11 2.49
C CYS A 82 -9.97 -11.88 1.83
N SER A 83 -10.62 -10.73 2.01
CA SER A 83 -10.16 -9.46 1.47
C SER A 83 -8.77 -9.12 2.01
N CYS A 84 -8.53 -9.31 3.30
CA CYS A 84 -7.20 -9.09 3.88
C CYS A 84 -6.14 -10.03 3.29
N VAL A 85 -6.46 -11.31 3.08
CA VAL A 85 -5.54 -12.28 2.47
C VAL A 85 -5.20 -11.90 1.03
N GLN A 86 -6.19 -11.47 0.25
CA GLN A 86 -5.96 -10.97 -1.11
C GLN A 86 -4.97 -9.80 -1.11
N LYS A 87 -5.12 -8.85 -0.17
CA LYS A 87 -4.17 -7.73 -0.01
C LYS A 87 -2.79 -8.16 0.46
N LEU A 88 -2.68 -9.12 1.37
CA LEU A 88 -1.38 -9.65 1.80
C LEU A 88 -0.66 -10.40 0.68
N ALA A 89 -1.41 -11.12 -0.17
CA ALA A 89 -0.87 -11.90 -1.28
C ALA A 89 -0.18 -11.05 -2.36
N GLU A 90 -0.45 -9.74 -2.41
CA GLU A 90 0.28 -8.78 -3.25
C GLU A 90 1.76 -8.64 -2.83
N TYR A 91 2.12 -9.01 -1.58
CA TYR A 91 3.47 -8.82 -1.02
C TYR A 91 4.13 -10.11 -0.53
N VAL A 92 3.38 -11.04 0.06
CA VAL A 92 3.91 -12.26 0.69
C VAL A 92 2.94 -13.43 0.49
N PRO A 93 3.42 -14.65 0.16
CA PRO A 93 2.53 -15.79 -0.02
C PRO A 93 1.82 -16.16 1.29
N VAL A 94 0.49 -16.29 1.21
CA VAL A 94 -0.36 -16.72 2.33
C VAL A 94 -0.81 -18.16 2.11
N GLN A 95 -0.55 -19.03 3.07
CA GLN A 95 -0.98 -20.43 3.02
C GLN A 95 -2.42 -20.54 3.51
N VAL A 96 -3.32 -21.06 2.69
CA VAL A 96 -4.73 -21.25 3.07
C VAL A 96 -4.94 -22.70 3.50
N MET A 97 -5.31 -22.90 4.76
CA MET A 97 -5.68 -24.20 5.30
C MET A 97 -7.21 -24.25 5.47
N GLU A 98 -7.91 -24.59 4.40
CA GLU A 98 -9.33 -24.93 4.47
C GLU A 98 -9.49 -26.36 4.98
N GLY A 99 -10.48 -26.57 5.83
CA GLY A 99 -10.67 -27.83 6.54
C GLY A 99 -11.07 -28.96 5.60
N GLN A 100 -10.09 -29.66 5.03
CA GLN A 100 -10.31 -31.01 4.53
C GLN A 100 -10.19 -31.98 5.70
N SER A 101 -11.35 -32.39 6.21
CA SER A 101 -11.47 -33.74 6.75
C SER A 101 -11.27 -34.71 5.58
N GLN A 102 -10.19 -35.49 5.63
CA GLN A 102 -9.96 -36.76 4.91
C GLN A 102 -10.37 -36.82 3.41
N GLN A 103 -9.41 -36.72 2.48
CA GLN A 103 -9.18 -37.82 1.53
C GLN A 103 -7.90 -37.65 0.69
N LEU A 104 -7.16 -38.75 0.66
CA LEU A 104 -6.02 -39.06 -0.18
C LEU A 104 -6.43 -39.28 -1.66
N CYS A 105 -5.49 -38.93 -2.56
CA CYS A 105 -5.19 -39.56 -3.87
C CYS A 105 -5.98 -39.19 -5.16
N HIS A 106 -5.18 -38.97 -6.23
CA HIS A 106 -5.43 -39.10 -7.70
C HIS A 106 -6.34 -38.05 -8.37
N SER A 107 -6.09 -37.45 -9.56
CA SER A 107 -5.26 -37.74 -10.76
C SER A 107 -5.14 -36.44 -11.60
N GLN A 108 -3.98 -36.08 -12.17
CA GLN A 108 -3.61 -36.12 -13.62
C GLN A 108 -4.44 -35.30 -14.65
N LEU A 109 -3.72 -34.37 -15.31
CA LEU A 109 -3.61 -34.09 -16.77
C LEU A 109 -4.82 -33.64 -17.63
N GLY A 110 -4.58 -32.59 -18.45
CA GLY A 110 -5.28 -32.20 -19.69
C GLY A 110 -5.36 -30.67 -19.81
N HIS A 111 -4.49 -29.95 -20.53
CA HIS A 111 -4.29 -29.82 -21.99
C HIS A 111 -5.47 -29.18 -22.75
N GLY A 112 -5.21 -28.08 -23.47
CA GLY A 112 -6.10 -27.52 -24.49
C GLY A 112 -5.96 -26.02 -24.71
N GLU A 113 -5.19 -25.62 -25.72
CA GLU A 113 -4.98 -24.24 -26.22
C GLU A 113 -6.01 -23.83 -27.30
N ASN A 114 -6.04 -22.51 -27.58
CA ASN A 114 -6.42 -21.82 -28.83
C ASN A 114 -7.91 -21.53 -29.17
N GLN A 115 -8.25 -20.25 -29.39
CA GLN A 115 -8.60 -19.73 -30.73
C GLN A 115 -8.83 -18.19 -30.75
N GLU A 116 -8.21 -17.55 -31.74
CA GLU A 116 -8.39 -16.18 -32.24
C GLU A 116 -9.50 -16.13 -33.33
N GLU A 117 -9.68 -14.94 -33.95
CA GLU A 117 -10.60 -14.50 -35.03
C GLU A 117 -11.83 -13.70 -34.50
N ASP A 118 -12.19 -12.52 -35.01
CA ASP A 118 -12.18 -12.04 -36.39
C ASP A 118 -12.25 -10.48 -36.49
N MET A 119 -11.90 -9.96 -37.68
CA MET A 119 -11.71 -8.55 -38.06
C MET A 119 -12.92 -8.02 -38.89
N GLU A 120 -12.94 -6.69 -39.11
CA GLU A 120 -13.51 -6.01 -40.31
C GLU A 120 -15.05 -5.70 -40.27
N GLN A 121 -15.63 -4.54 -40.61
CA GLN A 121 -15.40 -3.50 -41.64
C GLN A 121 -16.11 -2.18 -41.27
N ASN A 122 -15.56 -1.03 -41.68
CA ASN A 122 -16.17 -0.13 -42.68
C ASN A 122 -15.36 1.18 -42.85
N ALA A 123 -15.13 1.53 -44.12
CA ALA A 123 -14.33 2.67 -44.58
C ALA A 123 -15.21 3.77 -45.20
N ALA A 124 -14.65 5.00 -45.24
CA ALA A 124 -14.88 6.14 -46.16
C ALA A 124 -15.29 7.46 -45.46
N VAL A 125 -14.89 8.67 -45.85
CA VAL A 125 -13.65 9.27 -46.40
C VAL A 125 -13.94 10.79 -46.50
N LEU A 126 -12.95 11.61 -46.13
CA LEU A 126 -12.67 13.02 -46.54
C LEU A 126 -13.73 14.14 -46.34
N GLN A 127 -13.42 15.14 -45.50
CA GLN A 127 -12.97 16.50 -45.89
C GLN A 127 -12.88 17.46 -44.67
N ARG A 128 -11.70 18.05 -44.45
CA ARG A 128 -11.48 19.29 -43.67
C ARG A 128 -11.77 20.50 -44.56
N PRO A 129 -12.17 21.64 -43.98
CA PRO A 129 -11.22 22.78 -43.90
C PRO A 129 -11.14 23.46 -42.51
N ASP A 130 -10.01 24.14 -42.31
CA ASP A 130 -9.59 24.98 -41.17
C ASP A 130 -10.64 25.95 -40.60
N GLU A 131 -10.69 26.10 -39.26
CA GLU A 131 -10.12 27.21 -38.46
C GLU A 131 -10.65 27.14 -36.99
N PRO A 132 -10.17 27.97 -36.05
CA PRO A 132 -9.04 27.77 -35.15
C PRO A 132 -9.43 27.13 -33.80
N LEU A 133 -8.53 26.31 -33.26
CA LEU A 133 -8.57 25.85 -31.87
C LEU A 133 -8.49 27.07 -30.92
N PRO A 134 -9.33 27.15 -29.88
CA PRO A 134 -9.18 28.19 -28.87
C PRO A 134 -7.86 27.97 -28.12
N ASP A 135 -6.98 28.95 -28.22
CA ASP A 135 -5.81 29.14 -27.37
C ASP A 135 -6.23 29.11 -25.89
N SER A 136 -6.24 27.91 -25.30
CA SER A 136 -6.20 27.76 -23.85
C SER A 136 -4.74 27.71 -23.40
N ARG A 137 -4.03 28.81 -23.65
CA ARG A 137 -2.81 29.16 -22.90
C ARG A 137 -3.19 30.23 -21.89
N THR A 138 -3.31 29.83 -20.63
CA THR A 138 -2.79 30.55 -19.44
C THR A 138 -3.21 29.84 -18.14
N SER A 139 -2.39 28.88 -17.70
CA SER A 139 -2.00 28.66 -16.28
C SER A 139 -1.31 27.30 -16.06
N LEU A 140 -0.71 26.70 -17.09
CA LEU A 140 0.23 25.60 -16.86
C LEU A 140 1.39 26.15 -16.03
N GLY A 141 1.49 25.65 -14.80
CA GLY A 141 2.38 26.11 -13.75
C GLY A 141 3.75 26.53 -14.28
N GLU A 142 4.18 27.70 -13.82
CA GLU A 142 5.49 28.29 -14.05
C GLU A 142 6.57 27.21 -14.14
N ARG A 143 7.21 27.07 -15.32
CA ARG A 143 8.21 26.04 -15.57
C ARG A 143 9.45 26.34 -14.72
N ARG A 144 9.60 25.63 -13.61
CA ARG A 144 10.74 25.78 -12.69
C ARG A 144 11.80 24.71 -12.94
N SER A 145 13.06 25.12 -12.87
CA SER A 145 14.20 24.19 -12.86
C SER A 145 14.24 23.39 -11.56
N VAL A 146 14.89 22.22 -11.60
CA VAL A 146 15.10 21.37 -10.41
C VAL A 146 15.82 22.14 -9.29
N THR A 147 16.81 22.96 -9.66
CA THR A 147 17.53 23.85 -8.73
C THR A 147 16.59 24.86 -8.06
N GLN A 148 15.68 25.49 -8.80
CA GLN A 148 14.69 26.43 -8.25
C GLN A 148 13.70 25.73 -7.30
N LEU A 149 13.31 24.48 -7.59
CA LEU A 149 12.44 23.69 -6.72
C LEU A 149 13.17 23.31 -5.42
N ALA A 150 14.42 22.86 -5.50
CA ALA A 150 15.23 22.54 -4.34
C ALA A 150 15.46 23.79 -3.45
N GLN A 151 15.76 24.94 -4.06
CA GLN A 151 15.88 26.22 -3.35
C GLN A 151 14.57 26.61 -2.63
N ALA A 152 13.41 26.36 -3.24
CA ALA A 152 12.12 26.66 -2.62
C ALA A 152 11.81 25.77 -1.41
N VAL A 153 12.20 24.49 -1.45
CA VAL A 153 12.03 23.56 -0.30
C VAL A 153 12.97 23.91 0.85
N LEU A 154 14.20 24.34 0.55
CA LEU A 154 15.20 24.72 1.57
C LEU A 154 14.94 26.13 2.16
N ARG A 155 14.33 27.04 1.40
CA ARG A 155 13.95 28.37 1.90
C ARG A 155 12.75 28.24 2.84
N ARG A 156 13.03 28.42 4.13
CA ARG A 156 12.04 28.39 5.22
C ARG A 156 11.15 29.66 5.21
N GLY A 157 10.39 29.91 4.14
CA GLY A 157 9.55 31.12 3.98
C GLY A 157 8.39 30.97 2.98
N PRO A 158 7.27 31.70 3.16
CA PRO A 158 6.07 31.57 2.33
C PRO A 158 6.18 32.46 1.07
N GLU A 159 7.00 32.09 0.11
CA GLU A 159 7.03 32.71 -1.22
C GLU A 159 6.82 31.68 -2.33
N LEU A 160 5.89 30.74 -2.12
CA LEU A 160 5.33 29.97 -3.21
C LEU A 160 4.08 30.69 -3.70
N PRO A 161 3.95 30.97 -5.02
CA PRO A 161 2.70 31.45 -5.59
C PRO A 161 1.56 30.51 -5.20
N LEU A 162 0.39 31.11 -4.93
CA LEU A 162 -0.85 30.54 -4.39
C LEU A 162 -1.39 29.24 -5.05
N THR A 163 -0.70 28.65 -6.03
CA THR A 163 -1.07 27.39 -6.68
C THR A 163 -0.58 26.13 -5.94
N HIS A 164 0.36 26.25 -4.99
CA HIS A 164 0.75 25.15 -4.09
C HIS A 164 -0.22 24.94 -2.91
N GLY A 165 -1.44 25.48 -2.98
CA GLY A 165 -2.44 25.42 -1.91
C GLY A 165 -3.19 24.08 -1.80
N HIS A 166 -3.05 23.16 -2.76
CA HIS A 166 -3.61 21.82 -2.63
C HIS A 166 -2.53 20.88 -2.13
N ALA A 167 -2.56 20.59 -0.82
CA ALA A 167 -1.87 19.41 -0.32
C ALA A 167 -2.35 18.21 -1.14
N ALA A 168 -1.44 17.55 -1.86
CA ALA A 168 -1.76 16.36 -2.64
C ALA A 168 -2.35 15.22 -1.77
N TRP A 169 -2.19 15.35 -0.45
CA TRP A 169 -2.66 14.43 0.56
C TRP A 169 -3.83 15.06 1.31
N HIS A 170 -4.95 14.35 1.36
CA HIS A 170 -6.03 14.74 2.24
C HIS A 170 -5.58 14.58 3.71
N SER A 171 -6.11 15.41 4.61
CA SER A 171 -5.71 15.42 6.04
C SER A 171 -5.85 14.06 6.74
N TRP A 172 -6.69 13.17 6.22
CA TRP A 172 -6.89 11.81 6.73
C TRP A 172 -5.81 10.81 6.30
N GLU A 173 -5.09 11.05 5.19
CA GLU A 173 -4.01 10.18 4.69
C GLU A 173 -2.65 10.56 5.29
N LEU A 174 -2.50 11.82 5.70
CA LEU A 174 -1.27 12.33 6.31
C LEU A 174 -0.99 11.66 7.66
N GLY A 175 -2.02 11.38 8.46
CA GLY A 175 -1.87 10.77 9.78
C GLY A 175 -1.20 9.38 9.74
N PRO A 176 -1.72 8.42 8.96
CA PRO A 176 -1.08 7.13 8.74
C PRO A 176 0.36 7.22 8.20
N PHE A 177 0.63 8.15 7.28
CA PHE A 177 1.96 8.36 6.72
C PHE A 177 2.95 8.89 7.77
N ILE A 178 2.57 9.88 8.58
CA ILE A 178 3.41 10.36 9.69
C ILE A 178 3.70 9.23 10.69
N ARG A 179 2.71 8.39 11.01
CA ARG A 179 2.93 7.23 11.89
C ARG A 179 3.96 6.26 11.30
N LEU A 180 3.92 6.02 9.99
CA LEU A 180 4.93 5.21 9.31
C LEU A 180 6.33 5.81 9.47
N CYS A 181 6.50 7.10 9.19
CA CYS A 181 7.77 7.81 9.37
C CYS A 181 8.29 7.72 10.81
N LEU A 182 7.41 7.83 11.82
CA LEU A 182 7.80 7.77 13.23
C LEU A 182 8.15 6.36 13.73
N LEU A 183 7.67 5.31 13.05
CA LEU A 183 7.98 3.91 13.40
C LEU A 183 9.28 3.41 12.77
N ASP A 184 9.75 4.06 11.71
CA ASP A 184 11.05 3.76 11.11
C ASP A 184 12.18 4.48 11.86
N GLN A 185 13.02 3.71 12.54
CA GLN A 185 14.17 4.22 13.28
C GLN A 185 15.20 4.94 12.39
N ASN A 186 15.22 4.64 11.09
CA ASN A 186 16.12 5.26 10.13
C ASN A 186 15.55 6.54 9.52
N PHE A 187 14.28 6.85 9.76
CA PHE A 187 13.62 8.01 9.16
C PHE A 187 14.36 9.34 9.43
N PRO A 188 14.84 9.64 10.66
CA PRO A 188 15.62 10.86 10.89
C PRO A 188 16.87 10.95 10.02
N ALA A 189 17.63 9.85 9.90
CA ALA A 189 18.84 9.80 9.07
C ALA A 189 18.51 9.92 7.57
N PHE A 190 17.40 9.33 7.12
CA PHE A 190 16.91 9.50 5.76
C PHE A 190 16.56 10.96 5.47
N VAL A 191 15.87 11.65 6.38
CA VAL A 191 15.53 13.07 6.22
C VAL A 191 16.79 13.93 6.11
N GLU A 192 17.82 13.65 6.92
CA GLU A 192 19.11 14.33 6.85
C GLU A 192 19.81 14.14 5.50
N GLU A 193 19.84 12.91 4.98
CA GLU A 193 20.43 12.64 3.66
C GLU A 193 19.62 13.28 2.51
N VAL A 194 18.28 13.31 2.60
CA VAL A 194 17.44 14.05 1.64
C VAL A 194 17.77 15.54 1.67
N GLU A 195 17.90 16.15 2.85
CA GLU A 195 18.26 17.57 2.97
C GLU A 195 19.64 17.86 2.37
N LYS A 196 20.60 16.96 2.57
CA LYS A 196 21.95 17.05 2.01
C LYS A 196 21.96 16.93 0.49
N GLU A 197 21.19 16.02 -0.09
CA GLU A 197 21.04 15.93 -1.55
C GLU A 197 20.35 17.17 -2.13
N LEU A 198 19.33 17.70 -1.46
CA LEU A 198 18.68 18.94 -1.86
C LEU A 198 19.67 20.12 -1.87
N LYS A 199 20.58 20.21 -0.89
CA LYS A 199 21.62 21.25 -0.86
C LYS A 199 22.57 21.15 -2.05
N LYS A 200 23.02 19.94 -2.42
CA LYS A 200 23.87 19.74 -3.60
C LYS A 200 23.24 20.25 -4.89
N LEU A 201 21.93 20.07 -5.05
CA LEU A 201 21.19 20.57 -6.22
C LEU A 201 21.13 22.11 -6.30
N THR A 202 21.37 22.79 -5.19
CA THR A 202 21.39 24.26 -5.11
C THR A 202 22.78 24.89 -5.18
N GLU A 203 23.83 24.09 -5.04
CA GLU A 203 25.24 24.51 -5.08
C GLU A 203 25.91 24.25 -6.44
N GLY A 204 25.17 23.69 -7.41
CA GLY A 204 25.61 23.41 -8.77
C GLY A 204 25.46 24.57 -9.75
#